data_AF-A0A1J3H1D9-F1
#
_entry.id   AF-A0A1J3H1D9-F1
#
_cell.length_a   1.000
_cell.length_b   1.000
_cell.length_c   1.000
_cell.angle_alpha   90.00
_cell.angle_beta   90.00
_cell.angle_gamma   90.00
#
_symmetry.space_group_name_H-M   'P 1'
#
loop_
_entity.id
_entity.type
_entity.pdbx_description
1 polymer ?
#
loop_
_entity_poly.entity_id
_entity_poly.type
_entity_poly.pdbx_seq_one_letter_code
_entity_poly.pdbx_strand_id
1 'polypeptide(L)'
;MAAMRGYALFSILVLSLFASSVRCEQTETKEFVLTLDHSNFNETISKHDFIVVEFYAPWCGHCKQLAPEYEKAASELSSNVPPVVLAKIDASEETNKDFATQYEVQGFPTIKIFRNGGKAIQDYNGPREADGIVSYLKKQSGPASFEIKSADEAAEVVGDKKVVAVGVFPKLSGSEFDSFLALAEKLRSDYDFAHTSDAKLLPRGESVTGPVVRLFKPFDELFVDSKDFDGEALEKFVKESSIPLVTVFDKDPNNHPYVIKFFESQNTKAMLFVNFTGEGAETLKSKYREVATSNKGQGLSFLLGDAENSQGAFQYFGLEESQVPLIIIQTVDDKKYLKTNVEVDQIESWIKDFKDGKVAPHKKSQPIPTENNEPVKVVVAESLDDMVFNSGKNVLLEFYAPWCGHCQKLVPILDEVAVSYQSDPSVVIAKLDATTNDFPRETFDVKGFPTIYFRSASGNIVVYEGDRTKEDLISFIDKNKDTAGEPTKTEEKTAEEAKDEL
;
A
#
# COMPACT_ATOMS: atom_id res chain seq x y z
N MET A 1 -95.99 31.92 51.46
CA MET A 1 -95.41 32.90 52.41
C MET A 1 -94.95 32.09 53.61
N ALA A 2 -93.70 32.03 54.09
CA ALA A 2 -92.48 32.84 53.95
C ALA A 2 -91.26 31.86 54.02
N ALA A 3 -90.29 31.90 53.10
CA ALA A 3 -88.99 32.60 53.20
C ALA A 3 -88.22 32.24 54.50
N MET A 4 -87.02 31.63 54.49
CA MET A 4 -85.81 32.03 53.77
C MET A 4 -84.71 30.95 53.79
N ARG A 5 -84.07 30.79 52.61
CA ARG A 5 -82.61 30.62 52.33
C ARG A 5 -81.83 29.48 53.00
N GLY A 6 -81.65 28.38 52.25
CA GLY A 6 -80.59 27.40 52.46
C GLY A 6 -79.33 27.73 51.68
N TYR A 7 -78.19 27.64 52.34
CA TYR A 7 -76.85 27.52 51.76
C TYR A 7 -76.52 26.03 51.58
N ALA A 8 -75.98 25.63 50.43
CA ALA A 8 -74.77 24.80 50.31
C ALA A 8 -74.58 24.29 48.87
N LEU A 9 -73.49 24.76 48.25
CA LEU A 9 -72.49 24.01 47.48
C LEU A 9 -72.96 22.97 46.45
N PHE A 10 -72.66 23.20 45.16
CA PHE A 10 -72.01 22.20 44.31
C PHE A 10 -71.31 22.85 43.10
N SER A 11 -70.15 22.28 42.76
CA SER A 11 -69.14 22.68 41.79
C SER A 11 -69.62 22.84 40.35
N ILE A 12 -69.08 23.82 39.61
CA ILE A 12 -68.95 23.76 38.15
C ILE A 12 -67.56 24.27 37.73
N LEU A 13 -66.87 23.39 37.01
CA LEU A 13 -65.61 23.55 36.28
C LEU A 13 -65.79 24.53 35.11
N VAL A 14 -64.89 25.51 34.94
CA VAL A 14 -64.82 26.34 33.72
C VAL A 14 -63.38 26.40 33.24
N LEU A 15 -63.18 25.92 32.00
CA LEU A 15 -61.99 26.05 31.17
C LEU A 15 -61.58 27.53 31.02
N SER A 16 -60.28 27.81 31.11
CA SER A 16 -59.70 28.99 30.47
C SER A 16 -58.42 28.62 29.73
N LEU A 17 -58.44 28.94 28.42
CA LEU A 17 -57.34 28.85 27.48
C LEU A 17 -56.26 29.86 27.86
N PHE A 18 -55.01 29.41 28.03
CA PHE A 18 -53.84 30.25 27.86
C PHE A 18 -53.02 29.72 26.69
N ALA A 19 -53.01 30.51 25.61
CA ALA A 19 -52.06 30.36 24.53
C ALA A 19 -50.68 30.81 25.03
N SER A 20 -49.79 29.86 25.29
CA SER A 20 -48.37 30.13 25.46
C SER A 20 -47.68 29.83 24.14
N SER A 21 -47.30 30.88 23.42
CA SER A 21 -46.38 30.80 22.29
C SER A 21 -45.06 30.20 22.78
N VAL A 22 -44.80 28.93 22.46
CA VAL A 22 -43.45 28.37 22.54
C VAL A 22 -42.65 29.04 21.43
N ARG A 23 -41.90 30.07 21.79
CA ARG A 23 -40.81 30.57 20.94
C ARG A 23 -39.73 29.50 21.05
N CYS A 24 -39.64 28.64 20.05
CA CYS A 24 -38.51 27.74 19.90
C CYS A 24 -37.30 28.62 19.62
N GLU A 25 -36.49 28.86 20.65
CA GLU A 25 -35.19 29.49 20.51
C GLU A 25 -34.31 28.48 19.78
N GLN A 26 -34.20 28.61 18.46
CA GLN A 26 -33.16 27.91 17.71
C GLN A 26 -31.83 28.44 18.22
N THR A 27 -31.16 27.66 19.05
CA THR A 27 -29.72 27.81 19.28
C THR A 27 -29.05 27.65 17.93
N GLU A 28 -28.65 28.76 17.30
CA GLU A 28 -27.72 28.74 16.17
C GLU A 28 -26.44 28.04 16.66
N THR A 29 -26.26 26.79 16.26
CA THR A 29 -24.99 26.09 16.42
C THR A 29 -23.98 26.82 15.53
N LYS A 30 -23.06 27.55 16.16
CA LYS A 30 -21.96 28.24 15.48
C LYS A 30 -21.16 27.21 14.67
N GLU A 31 -21.23 27.30 13.34
CA GLU A 31 -20.36 26.55 12.45
C GLU A 31 -18.97 27.21 12.40
N PHE A 32 -17.93 26.40 12.55
CA PHE A 32 -16.52 26.76 12.50
C PHE A 32 -15.88 26.40 11.16
N VAL A 33 -16.47 25.46 10.40
CA VAL A 33 -16.01 25.12 9.04
C VAL A 33 -16.61 26.08 8.03
N LEU A 34 -15.74 26.74 7.25
CA LEU A 34 -16.19 27.63 6.17
C LEU A 34 -16.77 26.82 5.00
N THR A 35 -17.95 27.21 4.52
CA THR A 35 -18.53 26.61 3.31
C THR A 35 -18.08 27.41 2.09
N LEU A 36 -17.40 26.73 1.16
CA LEU A 36 -16.92 27.30 -0.09
C LEU A 36 -17.77 26.85 -1.27
N ASP A 37 -17.79 27.69 -2.29
CA ASP A 37 -18.40 27.41 -3.59
C ASP A 37 -17.60 28.13 -4.70
N HIS A 38 -18.02 27.92 -5.94
CA HIS A 38 -17.41 28.54 -7.12
C HIS A 38 -17.29 30.07 -7.09
N SER A 39 -18.10 30.77 -6.31
CA SER A 39 -18.07 32.23 -6.22
C SER A 39 -17.02 32.75 -5.23
N ASN A 40 -16.68 31.98 -4.20
CA ASN A 40 -15.84 32.45 -3.08
C ASN A 40 -14.53 31.68 -2.87
N PHE A 41 -14.34 30.54 -3.54
CA PHE A 41 -13.24 29.61 -3.28
C PHE A 41 -11.86 30.28 -3.42
N ASN A 42 -11.57 30.83 -4.61
CA ASN A 42 -10.26 31.42 -4.92
C ASN A 42 -9.94 32.63 -4.04
N GLU A 43 -10.93 33.50 -3.83
CA GLU A 43 -10.76 34.68 -2.97
C GLU A 43 -10.48 34.26 -1.52
N THR A 44 -11.23 33.29 -0.99
CA THR A 44 -11.06 32.80 0.38
C THR A 44 -9.69 32.16 0.57
N ILE A 45 -9.24 31.32 -0.37
CA ILE A 45 -7.90 30.71 -0.28
C ILE A 45 -6.81 31.78 -0.34
N SER A 46 -6.92 32.76 -1.23
CA SER A 46 -5.91 33.82 -1.36
C SER A 46 -5.74 34.70 -0.12
N LYS A 47 -6.77 34.79 0.74
CA LYS A 47 -6.78 35.57 1.98
C LYS A 47 -6.17 34.84 3.17
N HIS A 48 -5.94 33.53 3.06
CA HIS A 48 -5.41 32.72 4.16
C HIS A 48 -4.04 32.16 3.80
N ASP A 49 -3.05 32.42 4.65
CA ASP A 49 -1.72 31.83 4.50
C ASP A 49 -1.72 30.31 4.73
N PHE A 50 -2.67 29.80 5.51
CA PHE A 50 -2.89 28.37 5.76
C PHE A 50 -4.40 28.09 5.87
N ILE A 51 -4.94 27.30 4.93
CA ILE A 51 -6.35 26.86 4.94
C ILE A 51 -6.46 25.42 4.48
N VAL A 52 -7.34 24.64 5.12
CA VAL A 52 -7.55 23.22 4.82
C VAL A 52 -8.94 23.04 4.26
N VAL A 53 -9.06 22.40 3.10
CA VAL A 53 -10.33 22.26 2.38
C VAL A 53 -10.68 20.79 2.21
N GLU A 54 -11.85 20.40 2.71
CA GLU A 54 -12.50 19.12 2.42
C GLU A 54 -13.31 19.22 1.14
N PHE A 55 -12.97 18.41 0.14
CA PHE A 55 -13.80 18.13 -1.03
C PHE A 55 -14.69 16.93 -0.71
N TYR A 56 -15.99 17.17 -0.62
CA TYR A 56 -16.96 16.16 -0.19
C TYR A 56 -18.11 15.99 -1.19
N ALA A 57 -18.95 14.98 -0.93
CA ALA A 57 -20.24 14.81 -1.57
C ALA A 57 -21.32 14.46 -0.52
N PRO A 58 -22.54 15.04 -0.58
CA PRO A 58 -23.57 14.86 0.46
C PRO A 58 -24.06 13.41 0.61
N TRP A 59 -23.89 12.59 -0.43
CA TRP A 59 -24.29 11.18 -0.45
C TRP A 59 -23.18 10.23 0.04
N CYS A 60 -21.94 10.70 0.21
CA CYS A 60 -20.82 9.85 0.61
C CYS A 60 -20.85 9.54 2.11
N GLY A 61 -20.85 8.24 2.45
CA GLY A 61 -20.87 7.78 3.85
C GLY A 61 -19.66 8.22 4.66
N HIS A 62 -18.45 8.19 4.07
CA HIS A 62 -17.22 8.63 4.74
C HIS A 62 -17.21 10.14 5.01
N CYS A 63 -17.79 10.95 4.12
CA CYS A 63 -17.93 12.41 4.34
C CYS A 63 -18.87 12.69 5.51
N LYS A 64 -20.01 11.98 5.59
CA LYS A 64 -20.95 12.11 6.70
C LYS A 64 -20.32 11.74 8.05
N GLN A 65 -19.43 10.75 8.06
CA GLN A 65 -18.69 10.35 9.27
C GLN A 65 -17.63 11.38 9.66
N LEU A 66 -16.93 11.97 8.68
CA LEU A 66 -15.89 12.97 8.91
C LEU A 66 -16.45 14.32 9.36
N ALA A 67 -17.60 14.76 8.82
CA ALA A 67 -18.20 16.07 9.08
C ALA A 67 -18.22 16.49 10.57
N PRO A 68 -18.72 15.67 11.53
CA PRO A 68 -18.69 16.04 12.95
C PRO A 68 -17.27 16.15 13.54
N GLU A 69 -16.34 15.29 13.12
CA GLU A 69 -14.94 15.33 13.57
C GLU A 69 -14.22 16.57 13.01
N TYR A 70 -14.47 16.91 11.74
CA TYR A 70 -13.92 18.07 11.06
C TYR A 70 -14.41 19.39 11.67
N GLU A 71 -15.70 19.45 12.04
CA GLU A 71 -16.30 20.57 12.74
C GLU A 71 -15.71 20.76 14.14
N LYS A 72 -15.56 19.66 14.90
CA LYS A 72 -14.89 19.68 16.22
C LYS A 72 -13.45 20.15 16.10
N ALA A 73 -12.70 19.65 15.11
CA ALA A 73 -11.33 20.07 14.86
C ALA A 73 -11.24 21.55 14.49
N ALA A 74 -12.13 22.04 13.63
CA ALA A 74 -12.19 23.45 13.22
C ALA A 74 -12.42 24.38 14.42
N SER A 75 -13.31 23.97 15.33
CA SER A 75 -13.57 24.70 16.57
C SER A 75 -12.32 24.87 17.42
N GLU A 76 -11.56 23.79 17.65
CA GLU A 76 -10.33 23.87 18.43
C GLU A 76 -9.22 24.66 17.70
N LEU A 77 -9.04 24.40 16.42
CA LEU A 77 -8.00 25.00 15.57
C LEU A 77 -8.20 26.50 15.33
N SER A 78 -9.44 26.99 15.45
CA SER A 78 -9.74 28.43 15.37
C SER A 78 -9.03 29.25 16.45
N SER A 79 -8.67 28.62 17.58
CA SER A 79 -7.93 29.25 18.69
C SER A 79 -6.42 29.01 18.64
N ASN A 80 -5.91 28.32 17.60
CA ASN A 80 -4.48 28.13 17.41
C ASN A 80 -3.77 29.45 17.07
N VAL A 81 -2.45 29.49 17.27
CA VAL A 81 -1.62 30.65 16.88
C VAL A 81 -0.50 30.15 15.95
N PRO A 82 -0.58 30.46 14.63
CA PRO A 82 -1.64 31.18 13.93
C PRO A 82 -2.95 30.38 13.82
N PRO A 83 -4.12 31.03 13.67
CA PRO A 83 -5.39 30.34 13.50
C PRO A 83 -5.36 29.43 12.27
N VAL A 84 -5.86 28.20 12.42
CA VAL A 84 -5.98 27.25 11.32
C VAL A 84 -7.44 27.21 10.87
N VAL A 85 -7.68 27.58 9.62
CA VAL A 85 -9.02 27.65 9.04
C VAL A 85 -9.32 26.34 8.30
N LEU A 86 -10.45 25.74 8.65
CA LEU A 86 -11.00 24.58 7.96
C LEU A 86 -12.19 25.03 7.11
N ALA A 87 -12.26 24.46 5.91
CA ALA A 87 -13.29 24.75 4.92
C ALA A 87 -13.76 23.46 4.24
N LYS A 88 -14.92 23.52 3.62
CA LYS A 88 -15.51 22.41 2.84
C LYS A 88 -16.13 22.92 1.55
N ILE A 89 -16.09 22.12 0.50
CA ILE A 89 -16.76 22.38 -0.79
C ILE A 89 -17.45 21.10 -1.29
N ASP A 90 -18.70 21.24 -1.70
CA ASP A 90 -19.41 20.14 -2.37
C ASP A 90 -18.90 20.02 -3.80
N ALA A 91 -17.99 19.07 -4.01
CA ALA A 91 -17.37 18.81 -5.30
C ALA A 91 -18.25 17.92 -6.21
N SER A 92 -19.43 17.50 -5.73
CA SER A 92 -20.42 16.80 -6.55
C SER A 92 -21.37 17.73 -7.30
N GLU A 93 -21.47 19.00 -6.89
CA GLU A 93 -22.23 20.02 -7.60
C GLU A 93 -21.59 20.41 -8.93
N GLU A 94 -22.41 20.55 -9.98
CA GLU A 94 -21.94 20.88 -11.33
C GLU A 94 -21.10 22.16 -11.35
N THR A 95 -21.50 23.17 -10.59
CA THR A 95 -20.81 24.47 -10.52
C THR A 95 -19.43 24.40 -9.88
N ASN A 96 -19.13 23.35 -9.11
CA ASN A 96 -17.87 23.19 -8.39
C ASN A 96 -16.95 22.11 -9.00
N LYS A 97 -17.39 21.41 -10.05
CA LYS A 97 -16.65 20.31 -10.69
C LYS A 97 -15.27 20.69 -11.22
N ASP A 98 -15.10 21.95 -11.63
CA ASP A 98 -13.81 22.44 -12.12
C ASP A 98 -12.74 22.39 -11.02
N PHE A 99 -13.08 22.65 -9.76
CA PHE A 99 -12.13 22.53 -8.64
C PHE A 99 -11.79 21.07 -8.35
N ALA A 100 -12.75 20.15 -8.46
CA ALA A 100 -12.50 18.73 -8.30
C ALA A 100 -11.47 18.23 -9.34
N THR A 101 -11.60 18.70 -10.59
CA THR A 101 -10.65 18.39 -11.66
C THR A 101 -9.29 19.07 -11.42
N GLN A 102 -9.29 20.37 -11.13
CA GLN A 102 -8.08 21.17 -10.91
C GLN A 102 -7.21 20.63 -9.78
N TYR A 103 -7.82 20.11 -8.71
CA TYR A 103 -7.11 19.58 -7.54
C TYR A 103 -7.07 18.05 -7.51
N GLU A 104 -7.34 17.40 -8.64
CA GLU A 104 -7.18 15.95 -8.84
C GLU A 104 -7.95 15.11 -7.80
N VAL A 105 -9.19 15.51 -7.50
CA VAL A 105 -10.07 14.80 -6.56
C VAL A 105 -10.61 13.54 -7.23
N GLN A 106 -10.04 12.38 -6.88
CA GLN A 106 -10.44 11.08 -7.43
C GLN A 106 -11.51 10.34 -6.59
N GLY A 107 -11.81 10.84 -5.40
CA GLY A 107 -12.79 10.24 -4.49
C GLY A 107 -13.11 11.15 -3.31
N PHE A 108 -14.10 10.75 -2.50
CA PHE A 108 -14.58 11.55 -1.37
C PHE A 108 -14.51 10.80 -0.04
N PRO A 109 -14.12 11.45 1.07
CA PRO A 109 -13.58 12.81 1.13
C PRO A 109 -12.13 12.85 0.63
N THR A 110 -11.76 13.94 -0.04
CA THR A 110 -10.36 14.32 -0.30
C THR A 110 -10.10 15.62 0.43
N ILE A 111 -9.02 15.70 1.20
CA ILE A 111 -8.69 16.91 1.98
C ILE A 111 -7.36 17.46 1.47
N LYS A 112 -7.33 18.76 1.15
CA LYS A 112 -6.14 19.46 0.67
C LYS A 112 -5.75 20.59 1.64
N ILE A 113 -4.46 20.79 1.83
CA ILE A 113 -3.87 21.90 2.58
C ILE A 113 -3.34 22.92 1.58
N PHE A 114 -3.82 24.15 1.70
CA PHE A 114 -3.38 25.29 0.90
C PHE A 114 -2.50 26.20 1.75
N ARG A 115 -1.36 26.59 1.21
CA ARG A 115 -0.38 27.48 1.83
C ARG A 115 -0.09 28.70 0.96
N ASN A 116 0.35 29.78 1.58
CA ASN A 116 0.80 31.00 0.91
C ASN A 116 -0.24 31.54 -0.08
N GLY A 117 -1.52 31.57 0.33
CA GLY A 117 -2.62 31.99 -0.52
C GLY A 117 -2.91 31.04 -1.69
N GLY A 118 -2.66 29.74 -1.52
CA GLY A 118 -2.93 28.71 -2.53
C GLY A 118 -1.79 28.46 -3.52
N LYS A 119 -0.60 29.04 -3.30
CA LYS A 119 0.58 28.84 -4.16
C LYS A 119 1.26 27.49 -3.94
N ALA A 120 1.10 26.92 -2.75
CA ALA A 120 1.55 25.57 -2.42
C ALA A 120 0.37 24.76 -1.93
N ILE A 121 0.21 23.56 -2.48
CA ILE A 121 -0.94 22.68 -2.27
C ILE A 121 -0.40 21.31 -1.90
N GLN A 122 -1.03 20.68 -0.92
CA GLN A 122 -0.62 19.39 -0.43
C GLN A 122 -1.81 18.52 -0.05
N ASP A 123 -1.70 17.21 -0.23
CA ASP A 123 -2.65 16.24 0.32
C ASP A 123 -2.57 16.14 1.85
N TYR A 124 -3.73 16.05 2.49
CA TYR A 124 -3.83 15.69 3.88
C TYR A 124 -3.77 14.16 4.03
N ASN A 125 -2.71 13.68 4.66
CA ASN A 125 -2.48 12.26 4.93
C ASN A 125 -2.61 11.90 6.42
N GLY A 126 -3.23 12.78 7.21
CA GLY A 126 -3.41 12.57 8.65
C GLY A 126 -4.64 11.73 9.01
N PRO A 127 -4.85 11.47 10.32
CA PRO A 127 -6.04 10.75 10.83
C PRO A 127 -7.36 11.48 10.54
N ARG A 128 -8.51 10.82 10.64
CA ARG A 128 -9.82 11.44 10.35
C ARG A 128 -10.63 11.79 11.60
N GLU A 129 -10.11 11.43 12.77
CA GLU A 129 -10.63 11.79 14.07
C GLU A 129 -10.17 13.21 14.45
N ALA A 130 -11.03 13.97 15.15
CA ALA A 130 -10.80 15.38 15.44
C ALA A 130 -9.45 15.64 16.11
N ASP A 131 -9.10 14.87 17.14
CA ASP A 131 -7.87 15.05 17.91
C ASP A 131 -6.62 14.79 17.04
N GLY A 132 -6.74 13.85 16.08
CA GLY A 132 -5.73 13.56 15.08
C GLY A 132 -5.57 14.67 14.05
N ILE A 133 -6.69 15.21 13.55
CA ILE A 133 -6.73 16.37 12.64
C ILE A 133 -6.07 17.58 13.31
N VAL A 134 -6.46 17.88 14.55
CA VAL A 134 -5.92 18.99 15.35
C VAL A 134 -4.40 18.84 15.50
N SER A 135 -3.94 17.68 15.94
CA SER A 135 -2.51 17.42 16.17
C SER A 135 -1.71 17.55 14.88
N TYR A 136 -2.21 16.98 13.78
CA TYR A 136 -1.58 17.06 12.47
C TYR A 136 -1.51 18.50 11.97
N LEU A 137 -2.61 19.25 12.03
CA LEU A 137 -2.67 20.61 11.50
C LEU A 137 -1.95 21.65 12.37
N LYS A 138 -1.87 21.47 13.69
CA LYS A 138 -0.99 22.29 14.54
C LYS A 138 0.48 22.13 14.13
N LYS A 139 0.92 20.88 13.90
CA LYS A 139 2.26 20.59 13.37
C LYS A 139 2.47 21.20 11.98
N GLN A 140 1.48 21.08 11.10
CA GLN A 140 1.57 21.59 9.74
C GLN A 140 1.43 23.12 9.64
N SER A 141 0.84 23.82 10.60
CA SER A 141 0.71 25.29 10.59
C SER A 141 1.90 25.99 11.26
N GLY A 142 2.71 25.28 12.05
CA GLY A 142 3.96 25.78 12.61
C GLY A 142 5.03 26.08 11.56
N PRO A 143 6.22 26.58 11.97
CA PRO A 143 7.33 26.77 11.04
C PRO A 143 7.77 25.42 10.46
N ALA A 144 8.22 25.40 9.20
CA ALA A 144 8.75 24.18 8.59
C ALA A 144 9.97 23.64 9.34
N SER A 145 10.73 24.52 9.98
CA SER A 145 11.85 24.18 10.85
C SER A 145 11.75 24.97 12.15
N PHE A 146 11.74 24.27 13.30
CA PHE A 146 11.68 24.89 14.61
C PHE A 146 13.05 25.46 15.04
N GLU A 147 13.10 26.72 15.49
CA GLU A 147 14.34 27.34 15.98
C GLU A 147 14.61 26.94 17.45
N ILE A 148 15.66 26.15 17.68
CA ILE A 148 16.11 25.72 19.00
C ILE A 148 17.03 26.79 19.62
N LYS A 149 16.60 27.34 20.75
CA LYS A 149 17.26 28.40 21.52
C LYS A 149 17.76 27.94 22.89
N SER A 150 17.32 26.78 23.35
CA SER A 150 17.77 26.18 24.61
C SER A 150 17.99 24.67 24.51
N ALA A 151 18.71 24.10 25.48
CA ALA A 151 18.92 22.66 25.57
C ALA A 151 17.62 21.90 25.90
N ASP A 152 16.70 22.51 26.65
CA ASP A 152 15.41 21.92 26.97
C ASP A 152 14.54 21.79 25.71
N GLU A 153 14.49 22.84 24.88
CA GLU A 153 13.86 22.79 23.56
C GLU A 153 14.51 21.74 22.66
N ALA A 154 15.84 21.63 22.67
CA ALA A 154 16.54 20.61 21.89
C ALA A 154 16.14 19.20 22.32
N ALA A 155 16.02 18.95 23.63
CA ALA A 155 15.61 17.65 24.16
C ALA A 155 14.17 17.28 23.76
N GLU A 156 13.26 18.24 23.77
CA GLU A 156 11.86 18.04 23.34
C GLU A 156 11.75 17.82 21.82
N VAL A 157 12.45 18.64 21.04
CA VAL A 157 12.35 18.63 19.58
C VAL A 157 13.08 17.45 18.96
N VAL A 158 14.27 17.11 19.45
CA VAL A 158 15.04 15.97 18.93
C VAL A 158 14.48 14.66 19.50
N GLY A 159 14.36 14.57 20.83
CA GLY A 159 13.93 13.36 21.54
C GLY A 159 14.77 12.11 21.21
N ASP A 160 14.33 10.97 21.72
CA ASP A 160 15.07 9.69 21.57
C ASP A 160 14.39 8.69 20.63
N LYS A 161 13.19 9.00 20.12
CA LYS A 161 12.32 8.03 19.43
C LYS A 161 12.04 8.34 17.97
N LYS A 162 12.41 9.52 17.48
CA LYS A 162 12.06 9.99 16.14
C LYS A 162 13.28 10.40 15.34
N VAL A 163 13.08 10.48 14.02
CA VAL A 163 14.07 11.02 13.10
C VAL A 163 13.84 12.52 12.96
N VAL A 164 14.89 13.32 13.20
CA VAL A 164 14.81 14.79 13.14
C VAL A 164 16.05 15.34 12.46
N ALA A 165 15.88 16.14 11.41
CA ALA A 165 16.97 16.83 10.74
C ALA A 165 17.19 18.22 11.37
N VAL A 166 18.35 18.44 11.97
CA VAL A 166 18.69 19.69 12.65
C VAL A 166 19.79 20.41 11.90
N GLY A 167 19.49 21.58 11.36
CA GLY A 167 20.48 22.46 10.75
C GLY A 167 21.20 23.31 11.81
N VAL A 168 22.52 23.22 11.87
CA VAL A 168 23.35 24.09 12.71
C VAL A 168 24.00 25.14 11.83
N PHE A 169 23.66 26.41 12.04
CA PHE A 169 24.12 27.51 11.21
C PHE A 169 24.73 28.63 12.05
N PRO A 170 26.01 29.01 11.84
CA PRO A 170 26.61 30.14 12.55
C PRO A 170 25.83 31.46 12.36
N LYS A 171 25.10 31.58 11.26
CA LYS A 171 24.20 32.69 10.94
C LYS A 171 22.91 32.14 10.35
N LEU A 172 21.76 32.52 10.89
CA LEU A 172 20.42 32.13 10.40
C LEU A 172 20.02 32.94 9.16
N SER A 173 20.87 32.93 8.14
CA SER A 173 20.66 33.59 6.84
C SER A 173 21.71 33.11 5.84
N GLY A 174 21.40 33.16 4.55
CA GLY A 174 22.35 32.83 3.47
C GLY A 174 21.95 31.56 2.76
N SER A 175 22.65 31.26 1.66
CA SER A 175 22.29 30.19 0.72
C SER A 175 22.07 28.83 1.38
N GLU A 176 22.93 28.44 2.32
CA GLU A 176 22.89 27.15 3.01
C GLU A 176 21.67 27.06 3.96
N PHE A 177 21.37 28.15 4.66
CA PHE A 177 20.19 28.25 5.52
C PHE A 177 18.90 28.26 4.70
N ASP A 178 18.87 29.04 3.62
CA ASP A 178 17.71 29.16 2.73
C ASP A 178 17.44 27.81 2.02
N SER A 179 18.49 27.10 1.59
CA SER A 179 18.38 25.74 1.03
C SER A 179 17.78 24.76 2.03
N PHE A 180 18.26 24.78 3.28
CA PHE A 180 17.73 23.92 4.33
C PHE A 180 16.26 24.22 4.66
N LEU A 181 15.87 25.50 4.73
CA LEU A 181 14.49 25.89 4.95
C LEU A 181 13.58 25.49 3.79
N ALA A 182 14.04 25.63 2.54
CA ALA A 182 13.31 25.16 1.37
C ALA A 182 13.07 23.65 1.41
N LEU A 183 14.09 22.87 1.80
CA LEU A 183 13.95 21.44 2.00
C LEU A 183 12.97 21.11 3.14
N ALA A 184 13.08 21.82 4.27
CA ALA A 184 12.19 21.63 5.40
C ALA A 184 10.73 21.87 4.98
N GLU A 185 10.45 22.93 4.21
CA GLU A 185 9.09 23.19 3.72
C GLU A 185 8.60 22.09 2.77
N LYS A 186 9.50 21.57 1.91
CA LYS A 186 9.18 20.47 0.98
C LYS A 186 8.85 19.16 1.71
N LEU A 187 9.55 18.86 2.81
CA LEU A 187 9.56 17.54 3.46
C LEU A 187 8.88 17.50 4.85
N ARG A 188 8.33 18.61 5.34
CA ARG A 188 7.71 18.77 6.69
C ARG A 188 6.57 17.80 7.05
N SER A 189 6.06 17.04 6.09
CA SER A 189 5.02 16.04 6.35
C SER A 189 5.58 14.67 6.64
N ASP A 190 6.77 14.38 6.11
CA ASP A 190 7.41 13.07 6.24
C ASP A 190 8.57 13.09 7.24
N TYR A 191 9.06 14.29 7.57
CA TYR A 191 10.23 14.52 8.41
C TYR A 191 10.04 15.74 9.32
N ASP A 192 10.64 15.68 10.50
CA ASP A 192 10.74 16.79 11.43
C ASP A 192 12.04 17.56 11.18
N PHE A 193 11.94 18.88 11.11
CA PHE A 193 13.09 19.75 10.94
C PHE A 193 13.19 20.75 12.09
N ALA A 194 14.43 21.03 12.49
CA ALA A 194 14.76 22.09 13.42
C ALA A 194 16.05 22.77 13.01
N HIS A 195 16.36 23.92 13.59
CA HIS A 195 17.64 24.57 13.38
C HIS A 195 18.10 25.31 14.62
N THR A 196 19.40 25.57 14.71
CA THR A 196 19.98 26.36 15.79
C THR A 196 21.23 27.09 15.31
N SER A 197 21.58 28.18 16.00
CA SER A 197 22.88 28.82 15.83
C SER A 197 23.97 28.26 16.75
N ASP A 198 23.61 27.39 17.70
CA ASP A 198 24.56 26.84 18.69
C ASP A 198 24.41 25.32 18.82
N ALA A 199 25.36 24.58 18.23
CA ALA A 199 25.42 23.12 18.33
C ALA A 199 25.53 22.60 19.77
N LYS A 200 25.99 23.41 20.73
CA LYS A 200 26.11 23.00 22.14
C LYS A 200 24.75 22.75 22.80
N LEU A 201 23.67 23.28 22.22
CA LEU A 201 22.31 23.03 22.69
C LEU A 201 21.83 21.63 22.35
N LEU A 202 22.39 21.01 21.31
CA LEU A 202 21.91 19.72 20.81
C LEU A 202 22.36 18.56 21.69
N PRO A 203 21.54 17.49 21.81
CA PRO A 203 21.99 16.26 22.43
C PRO A 203 23.20 15.72 21.66
N ARG A 204 24.16 15.13 22.37
CA ARG A 204 25.44 14.68 21.79
C ARG A 204 26.18 15.86 21.11
N GLY A 205 26.15 17.01 21.79
CA GLY A 205 26.62 18.35 21.37
C GLY A 205 28.14 18.48 21.16
N GLU A 206 28.69 17.61 20.34
CA GLU A 206 30.03 17.73 19.77
C GLU A 206 30.14 19.07 19.03
N SER A 207 31.31 19.71 19.12
CA SER A 207 31.54 20.95 18.38
C SER A 207 31.58 20.68 16.88
N VAL A 208 30.68 21.30 16.15
CA VAL A 208 30.68 21.28 14.67
C VAL A 208 31.29 22.58 14.14
N THR A 209 32.03 22.48 13.04
CA THR A 209 32.64 23.64 12.36
C THR A 209 31.92 23.91 11.05
N GLY A 210 31.40 25.13 10.90
CA GLY A 210 30.65 25.58 9.72
C GLY A 210 29.17 25.19 9.77
N PRO A 211 28.40 25.53 8.72
CA PRO A 211 27.03 25.06 8.58
C PRO A 211 27.03 23.53 8.39
N VAL A 212 26.14 22.84 9.10
CA VAL A 212 25.99 21.37 9.00
C VAL A 212 24.53 21.00 9.21
N VAL A 213 24.05 19.97 8.53
CA VAL A 213 22.77 19.33 8.83
C VAL A 213 23.04 18.02 9.55
N ARG A 214 22.59 17.92 10.79
CA ARG A 214 22.70 16.72 11.63
C ARG A 214 21.35 16.03 11.69
N LEU A 215 21.26 14.83 11.15
CA LEU A 215 20.06 13.99 11.23
C LEU A 215 20.16 13.08 12.44
N PHE A 216 19.32 13.30 13.44
CA PHE A 216 19.16 12.44 14.61
C PHE A 216 18.20 11.30 14.31
N LYS A 217 18.48 10.12 14.87
CA LYS A 217 17.70 8.90 14.66
C LYS A 217 17.80 7.94 15.86
N PRO A 218 16.78 7.10 16.10
CA PRO A 218 16.76 6.16 17.24
C PRO A 218 17.51 4.84 16.97
N PHE A 219 18.23 4.73 15.85
CA PHE A 219 18.88 3.50 15.39
C PHE A 219 20.29 3.77 14.84
N ASP A 220 21.06 2.69 14.68
CA ASP A 220 22.44 2.69 14.18
C ASP A 220 23.36 3.70 14.90
N GLU A 221 24.04 4.60 14.17
CA GLU A 221 24.94 5.63 14.71
C GLU A 221 24.25 6.75 15.49
N LEU A 222 22.92 6.70 15.63
CA LEU A 222 22.04 7.63 16.34
C LEU A 222 22.04 9.10 15.82
N PHE A 223 23.07 9.53 15.09
CA PHE A 223 23.08 10.72 14.27
C PHE A 223 24.04 10.60 13.09
N VAL A 224 23.81 11.38 12.03
CA VAL A 224 24.74 11.51 10.90
C VAL A 224 24.74 12.95 10.40
N ASP A 225 25.91 13.44 9.98
CA ASP A 225 26.11 14.82 9.52
C ASP A 225 26.23 14.87 7.99
N SER A 226 25.67 15.92 7.39
CA SER A 226 25.94 16.35 6.01
C SER A 226 26.38 17.80 5.99
N LYS A 227 27.35 18.10 5.14
CA LYS A 227 27.81 19.46 4.81
C LYS A 227 27.49 19.85 3.36
N ASP A 228 26.72 19.02 2.67
CA ASP A 228 26.24 19.30 1.34
C ASP A 228 24.87 20.00 1.43
N PHE A 229 24.79 21.21 0.90
CA PHE A 229 23.60 22.06 0.90
C PHE A 229 23.00 22.21 -0.49
N ASP A 230 23.46 21.43 -1.46
CA ASP A 230 22.71 21.25 -2.71
C ASP A 230 21.34 20.62 -2.40
N GLY A 231 20.28 21.16 -3.00
CA GLY A 231 18.91 20.78 -2.65
C GLY A 231 18.60 19.30 -2.90
N GLU A 232 19.10 18.73 -4.01
CA GLU A 232 18.88 17.32 -4.35
C GLU A 232 19.75 16.42 -3.47
N ALA A 233 21.01 16.80 -3.25
CA ALA A 233 21.92 16.05 -2.39
C ALA A 233 21.43 16.02 -0.93
N LEU A 234 20.95 17.15 -0.42
CA LEU A 234 20.44 17.26 0.95
C LEU A 234 19.11 16.50 1.13
N GLU A 235 18.21 16.55 0.13
CA GLU A 235 17.00 15.73 0.11
C GLU A 235 17.32 14.24 0.14
N LYS A 236 18.24 13.81 -0.72
CA LYS A 236 18.71 12.42 -0.78
C LYS A 236 19.30 12.00 0.56
N PHE A 237 20.15 12.84 1.15
CA PHE A 237 20.75 12.61 2.46
C PHE A 237 19.69 12.38 3.55
N VAL A 238 18.67 13.25 3.64
CA VAL A 238 17.60 13.12 4.64
C VAL A 238 16.81 11.82 4.42
N LYS A 239 16.39 11.54 3.18
CA LYS A 239 15.61 10.35 2.85
C LYS A 239 16.39 9.06 3.16
N GLU A 240 17.61 8.93 2.66
CA GLU A 240 18.42 7.70 2.84
C GLU A 240 18.86 7.51 4.29
N SER A 241 19.24 8.59 5.00
CA SER A 241 19.73 8.48 6.38
C SER A 241 18.64 8.24 7.41
N SER A 242 17.38 8.46 7.02
CA SER A 242 16.20 8.24 7.86
C SER A 242 15.68 6.80 7.89
N ILE A 243 16.31 5.92 7.11
CA ILE A 243 15.97 4.49 7.05
C ILE A 243 17.07 3.72 7.80
N PRO A 244 16.71 2.79 8.70
CA PRO A 244 17.69 1.93 9.37
C PRO A 244 18.50 1.11 8.37
N LEU A 245 19.76 0.81 8.70
CA LEU A 245 20.61 -0.09 7.91
C LEU A 245 19.92 -1.43 7.66
N VAL A 246 19.23 -1.95 8.69
CA VAL A 246 18.32 -3.09 8.59
C VAL A 246 16.98 -2.66 9.19
N THR A 247 15.98 -2.49 8.33
CA THR A 247 14.61 -2.17 8.77
C THR A 247 13.97 -3.38 9.41
N VAL A 248 13.37 -3.24 10.59
CA VAL A 248 12.69 -4.35 11.28
C VAL A 248 11.21 -4.32 10.92
N PHE A 249 10.64 -5.47 10.58
CA PHE A 249 9.21 -5.64 10.39
C PHE A 249 8.66 -6.64 11.39
N ASP A 250 7.96 -6.14 12.40
CA ASP A 250 7.38 -6.91 13.49
C ASP A 250 6.10 -6.24 14.02
N LYS A 251 5.62 -6.71 15.18
CA LYS A 251 4.44 -6.16 15.86
C LYS A 251 4.65 -4.80 16.52
N ASP A 252 5.87 -4.29 16.62
CA ASP A 252 6.12 -2.99 17.25
C ASP A 252 5.71 -1.86 16.30
N PRO A 253 4.67 -1.07 16.64
CA PRO A 253 4.22 0.02 15.77
C PRO A 253 5.28 1.10 15.55
N ASN A 254 6.31 1.20 16.39
CA ASN A 254 7.41 2.14 16.19
C ASN A 254 8.27 1.79 14.97
N ASN A 255 8.22 0.54 14.51
CA ASN A 255 8.98 0.08 13.34
C ASN A 255 8.24 0.34 12.01
N HIS A 256 6.90 0.43 12.04
CA HIS A 256 6.06 0.56 10.83
C HIS A 256 6.41 1.75 9.93
N PRO A 257 6.71 2.96 10.45
CA PRO A 257 7.11 4.08 9.60
C PRO A 257 8.35 3.78 8.75
N TYR A 258 9.30 3.00 9.26
CA TYR A 258 10.52 2.64 8.54
C TYR A 258 10.26 1.57 7.49
N VAL A 259 9.32 0.65 7.74
CA VAL A 259 8.88 -0.34 6.76
C VAL A 259 8.24 0.33 5.55
N ILE A 260 7.39 1.34 5.76
CA ILE A 260 6.79 2.13 4.67
C ILE A 260 7.90 2.78 3.83
N LYS A 261 8.82 3.51 4.48
CA LYS A 261 9.95 4.17 3.81
C LYS A 261 10.86 3.18 3.07
N PHE A 262 11.07 1.98 3.62
CA PHE A 262 11.81 0.91 2.97
C PHE A 262 11.19 0.52 1.62
N PHE A 263 9.87 0.33 1.56
CA PHE A 263 9.19 -0.06 0.33
C PHE A 263 9.04 1.08 -0.69
N GLU A 264 8.99 2.34 -0.22
CA GLU A 264 9.00 3.53 -1.08
C GLU A 264 10.39 3.80 -1.70
N SER A 265 11.46 3.26 -1.10
CA SER A 265 12.82 3.43 -1.60
C SER A 265 13.02 2.78 -2.98
N GLN A 266 13.84 3.42 -3.81
CA GLN A 266 14.15 2.97 -5.18
C GLN A 266 15.27 1.92 -5.25
N ASN A 267 15.62 1.32 -4.11
CA ASN A 267 16.66 0.29 -4.03
C ASN A 267 16.07 -1.10 -4.27
N THR A 268 16.96 -2.03 -4.64
CA THR A 268 16.63 -3.46 -4.59
C THR A 268 16.39 -3.86 -3.13
N LYS A 269 15.26 -4.51 -2.86
CA LYS A 269 14.84 -4.90 -1.52
C LYS A 269 15.36 -6.29 -1.21
N ALA A 270 16.25 -6.42 -0.25
CA ALA A 270 16.62 -7.70 0.36
C ALA A 270 15.83 -7.84 1.67
N MET A 271 15.07 -8.91 1.81
CA MET A 271 14.17 -9.15 2.93
C MET A 271 14.46 -10.54 3.52
N LEU A 272 14.98 -10.60 4.74
CA LEU A 272 15.17 -11.85 5.47
C LEU A 272 14.03 -12.02 6.46
N PHE A 273 13.34 -13.16 6.41
CA PHE A 273 12.30 -13.53 7.36
C PHE A 273 12.82 -14.64 8.28
N VAL A 274 12.70 -14.45 9.59
CA VAL A 274 13.09 -15.42 10.63
C VAL A 274 12.02 -15.46 11.71
N ASN A 275 11.88 -16.56 12.45
CA ASN A 275 11.11 -16.54 13.69
C ASN A 275 11.95 -15.83 14.75
N PHE A 276 11.53 -14.65 15.21
CA PHE A 276 12.34 -13.82 16.11
C PHE A 276 12.61 -14.45 17.47
N THR A 277 11.77 -15.40 17.89
CA THR A 277 11.88 -16.13 19.16
C THR A 277 12.50 -17.53 19.00
N GLY A 278 12.78 -17.93 17.75
CA GLY A 278 13.33 -19.25 17.42
C GLY A 278 14.79 -19.42 17.82
N GLU A 279 15.21 -20.68 17.96
CA GLU A 279 16.61 -21.04 18.16
C GLU A 279 17.47 -20.58 16.96
N GLY A 280 18.65 -20.00 17.23
CA GLY A 280 19.54 -19.49 16.18
C GLY A 280 19.15 -18.14 15.55
N ALA A 281 17.98 -17.56 15.92
CA ALA A 281 17.51 -16.30 15.38
C ALA A 281 18.53 -15.16 15.54
N GLU A 282 19.11 -14.98 16.74
CA GLU A 282 20.09 -13.91 16.98
C GLU A 282 21.35 -14.02 16.11
N THR A 283 21.79 -15.25 15.81
CA THR A 283 22.93 -15.49 14.92
C THR A 283 22.59 -15.09 13.48
N LEU A 284 21.40 -15.45 12.99
CA LEU A 284 20.90 -15.03 11.68
C LEU A 284 20.77 -13.51 11.58
N LYS A 285 20.15 -12.87 12.58
CA LYS A 285 19.99 -11.40 12.64
C LYS A 285 21.35 -10.69 12.62
N SER A 286 22.30 -11.17 13.42
CA SER A 286 23.66 -10.61 13.50
C SER A 286 24.40 -10.73 12.17
N LYS A 287 24.41 -11.93 11.56
CA LYS A 287 25.05 -12.15 10.26
C LYS A 287 24.38 -11.33 9.15
N TYR A 288 23.05 -11.22 9.17
CA TYR A 288 22.33 -10.40 8.19
C TYR A 288 22.69 -8.92 8.31
N ARG A 289 22.83 -8.39 9.53
CA ARG A 289 23.29 -7.01 9.76
C ARG A 289 24.74 -6.79 9.31
N GLU A 290 25.62 -7.78 9.49
CA GLU A 290 26.98 -7.75 8.93
C GLU A 290 26.95 -7.66 7.40
N VAL A 291 26.14 -8.50 6.74
CA VAL A 291 25.96 -8.48 5.28
C VAL A 291 25.39 -7.14 4.80
N ALA A 292 24.41 -6.58 5.51
CA ALA A 292 23.86 -5.25 5.21
C ALA A 292 24.93 -4.16 5.31
N THR A 293 25.77 -4.21 6.36
CA THR A 293 26.88 -3.27 6.56
C THR A 293 27.85 -3.30 5.36
N SER A 294 28.27 -4.50 4.94
CA SER A 294 29.18 -4.70 3.81
C SER A 294 28.60 -4.28 2.45
N ASN A 295 27.26 -4.14 2.34
CA ASN A 295 26.55 -3.74 1.13
C ASN A 295 25.99 -2.31 1.19
N LYS A 296 26.31 -1.53 2.22
CA LYS A 296 25.85 -0.14 2.36
C LYS A 296 26.25 0.69 1.12
N GLY A 297 25.27 1.39 0.55
CA GLY A 297 25.48 2.25 -0.63
C GLY A 297 25.56 1.52 -1.97
N GLN A 298 25.29 0.21 -2.03
CA GLN A 298 25.38 -0.59 -3.27
C GLN A 298 24.00 -0.82 -3.93
N GLY A 299 23.03 0.07 -3.70
CA GLY A 299 21.67 -0.01 -4.27
C GLY A 299 20.79 -1.12 -3.67
N LEU A 300 21.15 -1.62 -2.49
CA LEU A 300 20.39 -2.61 -1.72
C LEU A 300 19.87 -1.98 -0.42
N SER A 301 18.59 -2.19 -0.13
CA SER A 301 17.97 -1.92 1.16
C SER A 301 17.70 -3.25 1.86
N PHE A 302 17.90 -3.32 3.17
CA PHE A 302 17.75 -4.55 3.95
C PHE A 302 16.57 -4.45 4.93
N LEU A 303 15.73 -5.49 4.96
CA LEU A 303 14.64 -5.65 5.90
C LEU A 303 14.71 -7.01 6.58
N LEU A 304 14.48 -7.02 7.89
CA LEU A 304 14.40 -8.20 8.72
C LEU A 304 12.96 -8.33 9.23
N GLY A 305 12.24 -9.32 8.73
CA GLY A 305 10.84 -9.58 9.08
C GLY A 305 10.70 -10.71 10.10
N ASP A 306 9.83 -10.51 11.07
CA ASP A 306 9.38 -11.58 11.96
C ASP A 306 8.35 -12.44 11.24
N ALA A 307 8.62 -13.74 11.15
CA ALA A 307 7.76 -14.67 10.43
C ALA A 307 6.32 -14.68 10.97
N GLU A 308 6.15 -14.58 12.29
CA GLU A 308 4.84 -14.55 12.95
C GLU A 308 4.00 -13.31 12.60
N ASN A 309 4.61 -12.27 12.03
CA ASN A 309 3.95 -11.01 11.66
C ASN A 309 3.95 -10.78 10.14
N SER A 310 4.33 -11.79 9.36
CA SER A 310 4.61 -11.66 7.91
C SER A 310 3.70 -12.53 7.02
N GLN A 311 2.56 -13.02 7.53
CA GLN A 311 1.67 -13.92 6.78
C GLN A 311 1.17 -13.31 5.47
N GLY A 312 0.90 -11.99 5.44
CA GLY A 312 0.52 -11.30 4.22
C GLY A 312 1.60 -11.35 3.14
N ALA A 313 2.88 -11.23 3.54
CA ALA A 313 4.01 -11.41 2.62
C ALA A 313 4.10 -12.86 2.15
N PHE A 314 3.99 -13.83 3.06
CA PHE A 314 4.04 -15.25 2.70
C PHE A 314 2.93 -15.63 1.73
N GLN A 315 1.69 -15.18 1.94
CA GLN A 315 0.60 -15.39 1.00
C GLN A 315 0.88 -14.77 -0.37
N TYR A 316 1.42 -13.55 -0.40
CA TYR A 316 1.77 -12.87 -1.65
C TYR A 316 2.81 -13.66 -2.46
N PHE A 317 3.85 -14.16 -1.78
CA PHE A 317 4.94 -14.93 -2.38
C PHE A 317 4.65 -16.43 -2.54
N GLY A 318 3.51 -16.94 -2.03
CA GLY A 318 3.19 -18.37 -2.07
C GLY A 318 4.05 -19.22 -1.13
N LEU A 319 4.40 -18.68 0.03
CA LEU A 319 5.30 -19.29 1.01
C LEU A 319 4.55 -19.83 2.22
N GLU A 320 5.16 -20.79 2.90
CA GLU A 320 4.70 -21.37 4.16
C GLU A 320 5.67 -21.05 5.30
N GLU A 321 5.17 -20.96 6.54
CA GLU A 321 6.02 -20.71 7.71
C GLU A 321 7.07 -21.81 7.93
N SER A 322 6.81 -23.04 7.46
CA SER A 322 7.74 -24.17 7.49
C SER A 322 9.03 -23.93 6.67
N GLN A 323 9.04 -22.95 5.78
CA GLN A 323 10.16 -22.61 4.90
C GLN A 323 11.09 -21.54 5.49
N VAL A 324 10.72 -20.97 6.65
CA VAL A 324 11.51 -19.99 7.39
C VAL A 324 12.63 -20.71 8.14
N PRO A 325 13.87 -20.19 8.17
CA PRO A 325 14.33 -18.89 7.66
C PRO A 325 14.33 -18.79 6.14
N LEU A 326 13.96 -17.64 5.57
CA LEU A 326 13.98 -17.43 4.12
C LEU A 326 14.41 -16.02 3.75
N ILE A 327 15.04 -15.87 2.58
CA ILE A 327 15.45 -14.57 2.03
C ILE A 327 14.80 -14.34 0.68
N ILE A 328 14.22 -13.15 0.52
CA ILE A 328 13.59 -12.66 -0.69
C ILE A 328 14.37 -11.45 -1.17
N ILE A 329 14.71 -11.42 -2.45
CA ILE A 329 15.23 -10.24 -3.11
C ILE A 329 14.21 -9.79 -4.15
N GLN A 330 13.77 -8.55 -4.08
CA GLN A 330 12.87 -7.93 -5.04
C GLN A 330 13.57 -6.75 -5.69
N THR A 331 13.77 -6.84 -7.00
CA THR A 331 14.41 -5.78 -7.80
C THR A 331 13.43 -4.64 -8.09
N VAL A 332 13.96 -3.55 -8.64
CA VAL A 332 13.17 -2.37 -9.03
C VAL A 332 12.17 -2.68 -10.15
N ASP A 333 12.50 -3.63 -11.04
CA ASP A 333 11.62 -4.15 -12.09
C ASP A 333 10.68 -5.28 -11.61
N ASP A 334 10.47 -5.39 -10.30
CA ASP A 334 9.58 -6.35 -9.62
C ASP A 334 9.93 -7.84 -9.83
N LYS A 335 11.15 -8.15 -10.31
CA LYS A 335 11.63 -9.53 -10.31
C LYS A 335 11.96 -9.96 -8.89
N LYS A 336 11.57 -11.18 -8.57
CA LYS A 336 11.70 -11.77 -7.25
C LYS A 336 12.72 -12.88 -7.31
N TYR A 337 13.48 -13.07 -6.24
CA TYR A 337 14.44 -14.14 -6.07
C TYR A 337 14.27 -14.65 -4.66
N LEU A 338 14.17 -15.96 -4.49
CA LEU A 338 13.79 -16.58 -3.22
C LEU A 338 14.76 -17.69 -2.88
N LYS A 339 15.18 -17.73 -1.61
CA LYS A 339 15.84 -18.89 -1.02
C LYS A 339 15.18 -19.21 0.32
N THR A 340 14.60 -20.40 0.40
CA THR A 340 13.98 -20.96 1.62
C THR A 340 15.01 -21.75 2.43
N ASN A 341 14.69 -22.01 3.71
CA ASN A 341 15.54 -22.75 4.65
C ASN A 341 17.00 -22.25 4.63
N VAL A 342 17.19 -20.93 4.70
CA VAL A 342 18.51 -20.31 4.59
C VAL A 342 19.30 -20.49 5.89
N GLU A 343 20.51 -21.03 5.74
CA GLU A 343 21.47 -21.16 6.84
C GLU A 343 22.35 -19.90 6.96
N VAL A 344 22.92 -19.67 8.15
CA VAL A 344 23.70 -18.47 8.46
C VAL A 344 24.85 -18.22 7.46
N ASP A 345 25.57 -19.27 7.10
CA ASP A 345 26.72 -19.22 6.17
C ASP A 345 26.31 -19.02 4.70
N GLN A 346 25.03 -19.20 4.38
CA GLN A 346 24.49 -19.04 3.03
C GLN A 346 24.00 -17.61 2.74
N ILE A 347 23.79 -16.77 3.75
CA ILE A 347 23.22 -15.43 3.58
C ILE A 347 24.11 -14.57 2.66
N GLU A 348 25.41 -14.52 2.95
CA GLU A 348 26.36 -13.67 2.22
C GLU A 348 26.59 -14.16 0.79
N SER A 349 26.76 -15.48 0.62
CA SER A 349 26.94 -16.09 -0.69
C SER A 349 25.69 -15.92 -1.56
N TRP A 350 24.50 -16.02 -1.00
CA TRP A 350 23.26 -15.79 -1.73
C TRP A 350 23.13 -14.36 -2.26
N ILE A 351 23.37 -13.34 -1.42
CA ILE A 351 23.36 -11.94 -1.86
C ILE A 351 24.41 -11.71 -2.96
N LYS A 352 25.59 -12.33 -2.83
CA LYS A 352 26.64 -12.25 -3.84
C LYS A 352 26.22 -12.91 -5.16
N ASP A 353 25.70 -14.13 -5.12
CA ASP A 353 25.27 -14.85 -6.32
C ASP A 353 24.14 -14.14 -7.04
N PHE A 354 23.22 -13.50 -6.30
CA PHE A 354 22.21 -12.62 -6.88
C PHE A 354 22.84 -11.44 -7.63
N LYS A 355 23.78 -10.72 -7.00
CA LYS A 355 24.49 -9.58 -7.63
C LYS A 355 25.31 -10.01 -8.84
N ASP A 356 25.85 -11.22 -8.82
CA ASP A 356 26.59 -11.82 -9.93
C ASP A 356 25.67 -12.34 -11.05
N GLY A 357 24.34 -12.26 -10.90
CA GLY A 357 23.36 -12.73 -11.89
C GLY A 357 23.25 -14.26 -12.00
N LYS A 358 23.72 -14.99 -10.98
CA LYS A 358 23.73 -16.47 -10.96
C LYS A 358 22.45 -17.08 -10.43
N VAL A 359 21.56 -16.26 -9.86
CA VAL A 359 20.29 -16.71 -9.28
C VAL A 359 19.18 -16.52 -10.30
N ALA A 360 18.34 -17.55 -10.48
CA ALA A 360 17.14 -17.47 -11.31
C ALA A 360 15.99 -16.75 -10.59
N PRO A 361 15.15 -15.98 -11.29
CA PRO A 361 13.95 -15.39 -10.71
C PRO A 361 13.02 -16.47 -10.13
N HIS A 362 12.44 -16.18 -8.96
CA HIS A 362 11.41 -16.97 -8.32
C HIS A 362 10.13 -16.93 -9.15
N LYS A 363 9.58 -18.12 -9.40
CA LYS A 363 8.28 -18.35 -10.01
C LYS A 363 7.33 -18.77 -8.89
N LYS A 364 6.25 -18.01 -8.68
CA LYS A 364 5.27 -18.32 -7.63
C LYS A 364 4.68 -19.70 -7.90
N SER A 365 4.77 -20.61 -6.94
CA SER A 365 4.23 -21.97 -7.04
C SER A 365 3.63 -22.37 -5.72
N GLN A 366 2.52 -23.10 -5.77
CA GLN A 366 2.15 -23.95 -4.65
C GLN A 366 3.17 -25.09 -4.51
N PRO A 367 3.31 -25.68 -3.31
CA PRO A 367 4.10 -26.89 -3.13
C PRO A 367 3.62 -28.01 -4.06
N ILE A 368 4.55 -28.79 -4.59
CA ILE A 368 4.20 -30.01 -5.33
C ILE A 368 3.44 -30.94 -4.36
N PRO A 369 2.20 -31.37 -4.69
CA PRO A 369 1.43 -32.25 -3.82
C PRO A 369 2.18 -33.53 -3.48
N THR A 370 2.18 -33.92 -2.20
CA THR A 370 2.82 -35.18 -1.74
C THR A 370 2.19 -36.40 -2.39
N GLU A 371 0.89 -36.34 -2.67
CA GLU A 371 0.14 -37.33 -3.42
C GLU A 371 -0.64 -36.67 -4.57
N ASN A 372 -0.60 -37.29 -5.75
CA ASN A 372 -1.29 -36.81 -6.95
C ASN A 372 -2.03 -37.96 -7.66
N ASN A 373 -2.77 -38.73 -6.85
CA ASN A 373 -3.38 -40.00 -7.26
C ASN A 373 -4.77 -39.84 -7.91
N GLU A 374 -5.41 -38.70 -7.70
CA GLU A 374 -6.74 -38.40 -8.26
C GLU A 374 -6.76 -38.47 -9.81
N PRO A 375 -7.92 -38.75 -10.44
CA PRO A 375 -8.04 -38.86 -11.89
C PRO A 375 -7.57 -37.59 -12.62
N VAL A 376 -7.96 -36.42 -12.11
CA VAL A 376 -7.47 -35.12 -12.60
C VAL A 376 -6.22 -34.73 -11.82
N LYS A 377 -5.10 -34.65 -12.52
CA LYS A 377 -3.79 -34.37 -11.92
C LYS A 377 -3.64 -32.89 -11.55
N VAL A 378 -3.12 -32.63 -10.36
CA VAL A 378 -2.79 -31.28 -9.91
C VAL A 378 -1.44 -30.89 -10.48
N VAL A 379 -1.38 -29.77 -11.18
CA VAL A 379 -0.16 -29.16 -11.71
C VAL A 379 0.06 -27.84 -10.98
N VAL A 380 1.29 -27.63 -10.53
CA VAL A 380 1.75 -26.38 -9.91
C VAL A 380 2.81 -25.74 -10.80
N ALA A 381 3.19 -24.50 -10.55
CA ALA A 381 4.15 -23.79 -11.42
C ALA A 381 5.50 -24.50 -11.54
N GLU A 382 5.96 -25.16 -10.46
CA GLU A 382 7.19 -25.96 -10.42
C GLU A 382 7.08 -27.29 -11.19
N SER A 383 5.90 -27.92 -11.24
CA SER A 383 5.70 -29.19 -11.95
C SER A 383 5.18 -29.02 -13.38
N LEU A 384 4.87 -27.79 -13.79
CA LEU A 384 4.27 -27.48 -15.09
C LEU A 384 5.10 -27.99 -16.26
N ASP A 385 6.42 -27.79 -16.23
CA ASP A 385 7.30 -28.21 -17.32
C ASP A 385 7.32 -29.74 -17.44
N ASP A 386 7.50 -30.46 -16.34
CA ASP A 386 7.56 -31.92 -16.35
C ASP A 386 6.22 -32.58 -16.67
N MET A 387 5.12 -32.03 -16.15
CA MET A 387 3.78 -32.62 -16.30
C MET A 387 3.07 -32.23 -17.59
N VAL A 388 3.42 -31.10 -18.19
CA VAL A 388 2.71 -30.56 -19.37
C VAL A 388 3.63 -30.44 -20.57
N PHE A 389 4.74 -29.69 -20.47
CA PHE A 389 5.60 -29.40 -21.61
C PHE A 389 6.51 -30.57 -22.02
N ASN A 390 7.06 -31.29 -21.06
CA ASN A 390 8.06 -32.34 -21.27
C ASN A 390 7.53 -33.74 -20.96
N SER A 391 6.23 -33.87 -20.71
CA SER A 391 5.61 -35.13 -20.31
C SER A 391 5.63 -36.21 -21.39
N GLY A 392 5.77 -35.82 -22.67
CA GLY A 392 5.60 -36.71 -23.82
C GLY A 392 4.17 -37.24 -23.98
N LYS A 393 3.20 -36.62 -23.29
CA LYS A 393 1.79 -37.01 -23.26
C LYS A 393 0.90 -35.92 -23.86
N ASN A 394 -0.32 -36.33 -24.19
CA ASN A 394 -1.43 -35.46 -24.56
C ASN A 394 -2.10 -34.94 -23.29
N VAL A 395 -1.97 -33.66 -22.98
CA VAL A 395 -2.39 -33.06 -21.72
C VAL A 395 -3.52 -32.06 -21.95
N LEU A 396 -4.70 -32.33 -21.39
CA LEU A 396 -5.75 -31.33 -21.23
C LEU A 396 -5.53 -30.61 -19.89
N LEU A 397 -5.22 -29.32 -19.91
CA LEU A 397 -4.93 -28.50 -18.74
C LEU A 397 -6.02 -27.45 -18.51
N GLU A 398 -6.69 -27.52 -17.37
CA GLU A 398 -7.59 -26.48 -16.88
C GLU A 398 -6.84 -25.45 -16.02
N PHE A 399 -6.95 -24.17 -16.36
CA PHE A 399 -6.61 -23.06 -15.49
C PHE A 399 -7.85 -22.58 -14.75
N TYR A 400 -7.84 -22.66 -13.42
CA TYR A 400 -9.02 -22.36 -12.60
C TYR A 400 -8.71 -21.37 -11.46
N ALA A 401 -9.78 -20.93 -10.79
CA ALA A 401 -9.72 -20.23 -9.53
C ALA A 401 -10.66 -20.90 -8.50
N PRO A 402 -10.26 -21.13 -7.25
CA PRO A 402 -11.06 -21.89 -6.27
C PRO A 402 -12.45 -21.31 -5.99
N TRP A 403 -12.58 -19.98 -6.07
CA TRP A 403 -13.81 -19.23 -5.82
C TRP A 403 -14.72 -19.12 -7.05
N CYS A 404 -14.30 -19.61 -8.22
CA CYS A 404 -15.07 -19.49 -9.45
C CYS A 404 -16.14 -20.60 -9.53
N GLY A 405 -17.41 -20.21 -9.44
CA GLY A 405 -18.54 -21.15 -9.54
C GLY A 405 -18.61 -21.92 -10.88
N HIS A 406 -18.09 -21.37 -11.98
CA HIS A 406 -18.00 -22.10 -13.25
C HIS A 406 -16.94 -23.19 -13.24
N CYS A 407 -15.80 -22.98 -12.56
CA CYS A 407 -14.78 -24.00 -12.37
C CYS A 407 -15.33 -25.14 -11.50
N GLN A 408 -16.00 -24.79 -10.39
CA GLN A 408 -16.61 -25.78 -9.50
C GLN A 408 -17.62 -26.69 -10.20
N LYS A 409 -18.38 -26.17 -11.17
CA LYS A 409 -19.29 -26.98 -12.01
C LYS A 409 -18.57 -27.90 -13.00
N LEU A 410 -17.36 -27.54 -13.41
CA LEU A 410 -16.54 -28.30 -14.37
C LEU A 410 -15.78 -29.45 -13.70
N VAL A 411 -15.45 -29.34 -12.40
CA VAL A 411 -14.75 -30.40 -11.63
C VAL A 411 -15.33 -31.81 -11.87
N PRO A 412 -16.63 -32.10 -11.61
CA PRO A 412 -17.15 -33.44 -11.79
C PRO A 412 -17.10 -33.92 -13.25
N ILE A 413 -17.16 -33.00 -14.22
CA ILE A 413 -17.09 -33.33 -15.65
C ILE A 413 -15.67 -33.72 -16.02
N LEU A 414 -14.65 -32.99 -15.55
CA LEU A 414 -13.25 -33.34 -15.78
C LEU A 414 -12.88 -34.66 -15.10
N ASP A 415 -13.43 -34.97 -13.93
CA ASP A 415 -13.26 -36.27 -13.28
C ASP A 415 -13.80 -37.41 -14.16
N GLU A 416 -15.00 -37.23 -14.74
CA GLU A 416 -15.58 -38.21 -15.67
C GLU A 416 -14.78 -38.36 -16.98
N VAL A 417 -14.27 -37.26 -17.53
CA VAL A 417 -13.38 -37.28 -18.70
C VAL A 417 -12.10 -38.02 -18.35
N ALA A 418 -11.48 -37.73 -17.21
CA ALA A 418 -10.28 -38.41 -16.74
C ALA A 418 -10.52 -39.92 -16.55
N VAL A 419 -11.67 -40.31 -16.01
CA VAL A 419 -12.07 -41.73 -15.88
C VAL A 419 -12.16 -42.41 -17.25
N SER A 420 -12.66 -41.70 -18.26
CA SER A 420 -12.79 -42.23 -19.63
C SER A 420 -11.43 -42.53 -20.29
N TYR A 421 -10.35 -41.89 -19.83
CA TYR A 421 -8.98 -42.11 -20.31
C TYR A 421 -8.09 -42.89 -19.33
N GLN A 422 -8.62 -43.48 -18.25
CA GLN A 422 -7.80 -44.21 -17.26
C GLN A 422 -7.00 -45.38 -17.85
N SER A 423 -7.47 -45.97 -18.94
CA SER A 423 -6.78 -47.05 -19.66
C SER A 423 -5.82 -46.56 -20.75
N ASP A 424 -5.78 -45.26 -21.06
CA ASP A 424 -4.90 -44.65 -22.04
C ASP A 424 -3.82 -43.82 -21.34
N PRO A 425 -2.62 -44.38 -21.10
CA PRO A 425 -1.56 -43.69 -20.37
C PRO A 425 -0.96 -42.49 -21.14
N SER A 426 -1.33 -42.31 -22.42
CA SER A 426 -0.87 -41.22 -23.27
C SER A 426 -1.67 -39.93 -23.06
N VAL A 427 -2.84 -39.99 -22.41
CA VAL A 427 -3.70 -38.83 -22.12
C VAL A 427 -3.66 -38.50 -20.63
N VAL A 428 -3.52 -37.22 -20.30
CA VAL A 428 -3.56 -36.71 -18.93
C VAL A 428 -4.57 -35.57 -18.86
N ILE A 429 -5.48 -35.66 -17.90
CA ILE A 429 -6.35 -34.54 -17.53
C ILE A 429 -5.75 -33.89 -16.30
N ALA A 430 -5.51 -32.59 -16.37
CA ALA A 430 -4.80 -31.83 -15.36
C ALA A 430 -5.48 -30.49 -15.06
N LYS A 431 -5.20 -29.95 -13.88
CA LYS A 431 -5.66 -28.63 -13.44
C LYS A 431 -4.56 -27.86 -12.73
N LEU A 432 -4.56 -26.54 -12.90
CA LEU A 432 -3.65 -25.60 -12.26
C LEU A 432 -4.47 -24.43 -11.70
N ASP A 433 -4.26 -24.12 -10.41
CA ASP A 433 -4.83 -22.92 -9.79
C ASP A 433 -4.01 -21.70 -10.25
N ALA A 434 -4.60 -20.94 -11.16
CA ALA A 434 -3.97 -19.79 -11.79
C ALA A 434 -3.89 -18.56 -10.87
N THR A 435 -4.50 -18.62 -9.68
CA THR A 435 -4.45 -17.53 -8.69
C THR A 435 -3.24 -17.65 -7.76
N THR A 436 -2.68 -18.85 -7.65
CA THR A 436 -1.61 -19.19 -6.71
C THR A 436 -0.35 -19.75 -7.38
N ASN A 437 -0.35 -19.91 -8.70
CA ASN A 437 0.79 -20.40 -9.49
C ASN A 437 1.07 -19.49 -10.70
N ASP A 438 2.34 -19.19 -10.94
CA ASP A 438 2.81 -18.51 -12.14
C ASP A 438 2.93 -19.49 -13.32
N PHE A 439 2.65 -19.00 -14.51
CA PHE A 439 2.71 -19.77 -15.77
C PHE A 439 3.06 -18.84 -16.93
N PRO A 440 3.63 -19.37 -18.04
CA PRO A 440 4.04 -18.56 -19.19
C PRO A 440 2.82 -17.95 -19.89
N ARG A 441 2.53 -16.68 -19.64
CA ARG A 441 1.36 -15.97 -20.17
C ARG A 441 1.44 -15.72 -21.69
N GLU A 442 2.65 -15.71 -22.22
CA GLU A 442 2.92 -15.69 -23.66
C GLU A 442 2.50 -16.98 -24.36
N THR A 443 2.41 -18.09 -23.61
CA THR A 443 1.97 -19.39 -24.11
C THR A 443 0.49 -19.64 -23.77
N PHE A 444 0.08 -19.30 -22.54
CA PHE A 444 -1.28 -19.48 -22.06
C PHE A 444 -1.93 -18.12 -21.76
N ASP A 445 -2.72 -17.62 -22.72
CA ASP A 445 -3.45 -16.36 -22.58
C ASP A 445 -4.72 -16.56 -21.74
N VAL A 446 -4.55 -16.66 -20.42
CA VAL A 446 -5.64 -16.88 -19.46
C VAL A 446 -6.27 -15.55 -19.05
N LYS A 447 -7.39 -15.19 -19.71
CA LYS A 447 -8.15 -13.95 -19.44
C LYS A 447 -9.31 -14.11 -18.46
N GLY A 448 -9.67 -15.35 -18.12
CA GLY A 448 -10.80 -15.66 -17.24
C GLY A 448 -10.80 -17.14 -16.83
N PHE A 449 -11.76 -17.51 -15.99
CA PHE A 449 -11.82 -18.85 -15.41
C PHE A 449 -13.17 -19.53 -15.66
N PRO A 450 -13.18 -20.84 -15.96
CA PRO A 450 -12.01 -21.66 -16.33
C PRO A 450 -11.54 -21.35 -17.76
N THR A 451 -10.23 -21.46 -17.99
CA THR A 451 -9.63 -21.49 -19.34
C THR A 451 -8.98 -22.85 -19.54
N ILE A 452 -9.20 -23.51 -20.69
CA ILE A 452 -8.73 -24.87 -20.93
C ILE A 452 -7.82 -24.86 -22.17
N TYR A 453 -6.66 -25.48 -22.04
CA TYR A 453 -5.74 -25.71 -23.14
C TYR A 453 -5.50 -27.21 -23.30
N PHE A 454 -5.23 -27.63 -24.53
CA PHE A 454 -4.73 -28.95 -24.83
C PHE A 454 -3.33 -28.84 -25.41
N ARG A 455 -2.41 -29.62 -24.85
CA ARG A 455 -1.07 -29.78 -25.38
C ARG A 455 -0.88 -31.22 -25.84
N SER A 456 -0.67 -31.40 -27.14
CA SER A 456 -0.38 -32.70 -27.75
C SER A 456 1.01 -33.25 -27.35
N ALA A 457 1.24 -34.54 -27.56
CA ALA A 457 2.53 -35.18 -27.27
C ALA A 457 3.67 -34.63 -28.16
N SER A 458 3.36 -34.21 -29.39
CA SER A 458 4.31 -33.51 -30.28
C SER A 458 4.58 -32.05 -29.90
N GLY A 459 3.76 -31.47 -29.03
CA GLY A 459 3.95 -30.14 -28.46
C GLY A 459 3.07 -29.03 -29.02
N ASN A 460 2.14 -29.32 -29.93
CA ASN A 460 1.13 -28.34 -30.34
C ASN A 460 0.20 -27.99 -29.18
N ILE A 461 -0.05 -26.70 -29.00
CA ILE A 461 -0.92 -26.14 -27.96
C ILE A 461 -2.14 -25.52 -28.64
N VAL A 462 -3.33 -25.92 -28.21
CA VAL A 462 -4.61 -25.44 -28.76
C VAL A 462 -5.52 -25.04 -27.60
N VAL A 463 -6.15 -23.88 -27.70
CA VAL A 463 -7.17 -23.44 -26.73
C VAL A 463 -8.48 -24.18 -26.98
N TYR A 464 -9.18 -24.56 -25.91
CA TYR A 464 -10.51 -25.15 -26.00
C TYR A 464 -11.60 -24.08 -25.87
N GLU A 465 -12.40 -23.92 -26.92
CA GLU A 465 -13.51 -22.95 -26.97
C GLU A 465 -14.89 -23.63 -27.07
N GLY A 466 -14.93 -24.97 -26.99
CA GLY A 466 -16.16 -25.74 -27.07
C GLY A 466 -17.01 -25.73 -25.79
N ASP A 467 -18.16 -26.39 -25.86
CA ASP A 467 -19.05 -26.55 -24.72
C ASP A 467 -18.42 -27.41 -23.63
N ARG A 468 -18.65 -27.08 -22.36
CA ARG A 468 -17.99 -27.76 -21.23
C ARG A 468 -18.73 -29.04 -20.82
N THR A 469 -19.11 -29.87 -21.79
CA THR A 469 -19.70 -31.19 -21.58
C THR A 469 -18.62 -32.27 -21.67
N LYS A 470 -18.92 -33.46 -21.15
CA LYS A 470 -18.00 -34.60 -21.22
C LYS A 470 -17.74 -35.01 -22.67
N GLU A 471 -18.80 -35.08 -23.46
CA GLU A 471 -18.77 -35.55 -24.85
C GLU A 471 -17.93 -34.62 -25.73
N ASP A 472 -18.06 -33.30 -25.55
CA ASP A 472 -17.31 -32.31 -26.33
C ASP A 472 -15.82 -32.31 -25.96
N LEU A 473 -15.50 -32.44 -24.66
CA LEU A 473 -14.12 -32.55 -24.19
C LEU A 473 -13.42 -33.81 -24.71
N ILE A 474 -14.09 -34.97 -24.67
CA ILE A 474 -13.57 -36.23 -25.23
C ILE A 474 -13.36 -36.09 -26.74
N SER A 475 -14.36 -35.55 -27.45
CA SER A 475 -14.27 -35.35 -28.90
C SER A 475 -13.11 -34.43 -29.28
N PHE A 476 -12.88 -33.38 -28.49
CA PHE A 476 -11.76 -32.48 -28.67
C PHE A 476 -10.41 -33.14 -28.41
N ILE A 477 -10.27 -33.90 -27.31
CA ILE A 477 -9.04 -34.65 -27.01
C ILE A 477 -8.74 -35.63 -28.14
N ASP A 478 -9.71 -36.44 -28.55
CA ASP A 478 -9.51 -37.46 -29.60
C ASP A 478 -9.17 -36.85 -30.96
N LYS A 479 -9.68 -35.65 -31.26
CA LYS A 479 -9.35 -34.91 -32.48
C LYS A 479 -7.92 -34.38 -32.49
N ASN A 480 -7.39 -33.97 -31.33
CA ASN A 480 -6.11 -33.26 -31.24
C ASN A 480 -4.96 -34.13 -30.71
N LYS A 481 -5.24 -35.31 -30.14
CA LYS A 481 -4.20 -36.21 -29.62
C LYS A 481 -3.33 -36.76 -30.74
N ASP A 482 -2.04 -36.84 -30.48
CA ASP A 482 -1.07 -37.43 -31.38
C ASP A 482 -0.09 -38.36 -30.65
N THR A 483 0.81 -38.97 -31.41
CA THR A 483 1.90 -39.78 -30.87
C THR A 483 3.21 -39.01 -30.99
N ALA A 484 4.04 -39.10 -29.95
CA ALA A 484 5.33 -38.42 -29.91
C ALA A 484 6.21 -38.89 -31.09
N GLY A 485 6.45 -38.00 -32.06
CA GLY A 485 7.34 -38.24 -33.20
C GLY A 485 6.70 -38.25 -34.60
N GLU A 486 5.39 -38.05 -34.75
CA GLU A 486 4.79 -37.83 -36.09
C GLU A 486 4.86 -36.35 -36.52
N PRO A 487 5.21 -36.04 -37.79
CA PRO A 487 5.26 -34.66 -38.27
C PRO A 487 3.83 -34.10 -38.46
N THR A 488 3.62 -32.88 -37.99
CA THR A 488 2.36 -32.14 -38.05
C THR A 488 1.88 -31.95 -39.50
N LYS A 489 0.64 -32.35 -39.81
CA LYS A 489 -0.06 -31.92 -41.03
C LYS A 489 -0.54 -30.49 -40.83
N THR A 490 0.17 -29.53 -41.41
CA THR A 490 -0.28 -28.14 -41.52
C THR A 490 -1.37 -28.08 -42.59
N GLU A 491 -2.62 -27.78 -42.21
CA GLU A 491 -3.67 -27.45 -43.18
C GLU A 491 -3.42 -26.05 -43.74
N GLU A 492 -2.98 -25.99 -45.00
CA GLU A 492 -2.98 -24.77 -45.80
C GLU A 492 -4.43 -24.31 -46.02
N LYS A 493 -4.75 -23.10 -45.54
CA LYS A 493 -5.97 -22.39 -45.96
C LYS A 493 -5.84 -22.02 -47.44
N THR A 494 -6.55 -22.72 -48.30
CA THR A 494 -6.81 -22.29 -49.68
C THR A 494 -7.61 -20.99 -49.68
N ALA A 495 -7.05 -19.96 -50.32
CA ALA A 495 -7.73 -18.71 -50.63
C ALA A 495 -8.76 -18.96 -51.75
N GLU A 496 -10.02 -18.71 -51.46
CA GLU A 496 -11.10 -18.77 -52.45
C GLU A 496 -11.30 -17.39 -53.09
N GLU A 497 -11.25 -17.37 -54.42
CA GLU A 497 -11.39 -16.22 -55.30
C GLU A 497 -12.81 -15.62 -55.20
N ALA A 498 -12.92 -14.35 -54.82
CA ALA A 498 -14.13 -13.56 -55.01
C ALA A 498 -14.07 -12.90 -56.40
N LYS A 499 -14.85 -13.46 -57.35
CA LYS A 499 -15.27 -12.78 -58.57
C LYS A 499 -16.45 -11.85 -58.29
N ASP A 500 -16.41 -10.71 -58.96
CA ASP A 500 -17.47 -9.76 -59.32
C ASP A 500 -18.92 -10.11 -58.96
N GLU A 501 -19.65 -9.12 -58.40
CA GLU A 501 -20.77 -8.47 -59.11
C GLU A 501 -21.25 -7.20 -58.37
N LEU A 502 -21.13 -6.07 -59.09
CA LEU A 502 -21.91 -4.80 -59.06
C LEU A 502 -21.99 -3.92 -57.80
#